data_AF-A0A1A7Z134-F1
#
_entry.id   AF-A0A1A7Z134-F1
#
_cell.length_a   1.000
_cell.length_b   1.000
_cell.length_c   1.000
_cell.angle_alpha   90.00
_cell.angle_beta   90.00
_cell.angle_gamma   90.00
#
_symmetry.space_group_name_H-M   'P 1'
#
loop_
_entity.id
_entity.type
_entity.pdbx_description
1 polymer ?
#
loop_
_entity_poly.entity_id
_entity_poly.type
_entity_poly.pdbx_seq_one_letter_code
_entity_poly.pdbx_strand_id
1 'polypeptide(L)'
;RPSMWDCISCFTKHFYPNEDLIRKEPEFFTAPFERDRQEYFHIKDKDHFFTPAMRSRMAFYILSSALYEIRGNIKKFGINKLLDSGVYKAAYPLHDCRFNVRSQEEGCPNERLLLFKEWAHPKNFYKVQPLDLIRKYFGEKIGIYFAWLGFYTFMLALAAVVGLGCFFFGYRNQETSTWSKEVCDPEIGGKIVMCPQCDLCTYWMLNSTCDTSKKLCIFDNFGTLVFAV
;
A
#
# COMPACT_ATOMS: atom_id res chain seq x y z
N ARG A 1 -39.69 -0.79 7.90
CA ARG A 1 -38.88 -1.93 7.41
C ARG A 1 -37.45 -1.41 7.26
N PRO A 2 -36.44 -1.95 7.95
CA PRO A 2 -35.06 -1.55 7.68
C PRO A 2 -34.73 -1.93 6.23
N SER A 3 -34.17 -1.00 5.48
CA SER A 3 -33.87 -1.21 4.07
C SER A 3 -32.64 -2.11 3.94
N MET A 4 -32.54 -2.90 2.87
CA MET A 4 -31.34 -3.71 2.56
C MET A 4 -30.07 -2.83 2.52
N TRP A 5 -30.23 -1.55 2.16
CA TRP A 5 -29.19 -0.53 2.16
C TRP A 5 -28.69 -0.14 3.57
N ASP A 6 -29.55 -0.14 4.58
CA ASP A 6 -29.15 0.10 5.98
C ASP A 6 -28.31 -1.05 6.55
N CYS A 7 -28.57 -2.28 6.09
CA CYS A 7 -27.80 -3.44 6.50
C CYS A 7 -26.40 -3.44 5.85
N ILE A 8 -26.32 -3.06 4.56
CA ILE A 8 -25.05 -2.91 3.83
C ILE A 8 -24.23 -1.74 4.41
N SER A 9 -24.86 -0.62 4.76
CA SER A 9 -24.18 0.53 5.36
C SER A 9 -23.64 0.25 6.78
N CYS A 10 -24.34 -0.59 7.55
CA CYS A 10 -23.86 -1.05 8.86
C CYS A 10 -22.61 -1.95 8.73
N PHE A 11 -22.60 -2.86 7.75
CA PHE A 11 -21.46 -3.73 7.49
C PHE A 11 -20.25 -2.96 6.95
N THR A 12 -20.46 -2.02 6.03
CA THR A 12 -19.38 -1.23 5.44
C THR A 12 -18.73 -0.32 6.47
N LYS A 13 -19.48 0.20 7.45
CA LYS A 13 -18.97 1.03 8.55
C LYS A 13 -17.81 0.39 9.32
N HIS A 14 -17.77 -0.94 9.43
CA HIS A 14 -16.67 -1.64 10.10
C HIS A 14 -15.33 -1.52 9.36
N PHE A 15 -15.38 -1.37 8.03
CA PHE A 15 -14.20 -1.22 7.18
C PHE A 15 -13.72 0.23 7.09
N TYR A 16 -14.47 1.22 7.56
CA TYR A 16 -14.01 2.61 7.55
C TYR A 16 -13.41 3.01 8.91
N PRO A 17 -12.45 3.95 8.92
CA PRO A 17 -12.00 4.58 10.15
C PRO A 17 -13.18 5.22 10.90
N ASN A 18 -13.10 5.25 12.23
CA ASN A 18 -14.17 5.82 13.05
C ASN A 18 -14.31 7.34 12.77
N GLU A 19 -15.44 7.75 12.17
CA GLU A 19 -15.71 9.14 11.79
C GLU A 19 -15.79 10.10 12.99
N ASP A 20 -16.10 9.59 14.20
CA ASP A 20 -16.11 10.38 15.43
C ASP A 20 -14.69 10.80 15.84
N LEU A 21 -13.70 9.94 15.54
CA LEU A 21 -12.29 10.17 15.85
C LEU A 21 -11.56 10.88 14.70
N ILE A 22 -11.89 10.53 13.46
CA ILE A 22 -11.27 11.07 12.24
C ILE A 22 -12.38 11.75 11.43
N ARG A 23 -12.48 13.07 11.58
CA ARG A 23 -13.44 13.87 10.81
C ARG A 23 -12.96 14.01 9.37
N LYS A 24 -13.90 13.94 8.42
CA LYS A 24 -13.62 14.22 7.01
C LYS A 24 -13.18 15.68 6.85
N GLU A 25 -12.08 15.89 6.14
CA GLU A 25 -11.63 17.23 5.81
C GLU A 25 -12.59 17.84 4.77
N PRO A 26 -13.04 19.09 4.96
CA PRO A 26 -13.82 19.79 3.94
C PRO A 26 -12.93 20.13 2.74
N GLU A 27 -13.47 19.98 1.53
CA GLU A 27 -12.78 20.33 0.30
C GLU A 27 -12.83 21.85 0.05
N PHE A 28 -11.66 22.45 -0.20
CA PHE A 28 -11.52 23.86 -0.53
C PHE A 28 -10.77 24.02 -1.85
N PHE A 29 -11.00 25.12 -2.55
CA PHE A 29 -10.15 25.52 -3.67
C PHE A 29 -8.76 25.89 -3.16
N THR A 30 -7.72 25.29 -3.73
CA THR A 30 -6.33 25.50 -3.32
C THR A 30 -5.64 26.56 -4.18
N ALA A 31 -4.86 27.43 -3.55
CA ALA A 31 -3.98 28.39 -4.22
C ALA A 31 -2.62 28.45 -3.49
N PRO A 32 -1.52 28.84 -4.16
CA PRO A 32 -0.25 29.12 -3.49
C PRO A 32 -0.44 30.20 -2.42
N PHE A 33 0.06 29.95 -1.21
CA PHE A 33 -0.08 30.90 -0.11
C PHE A 33 0.71 32.18 -0.39
N GLU A 34 0.02 33.31 -0.45
CA GLU A 34 0.59 34.65 -0.60
C GLU A 34 0.20 35.50 0.62
N ARG A 35 1.21 36.10 1.27
CA ARG A 35 0.99 36.93 2.46
C ARG A 35 0.10 38.14 2.16
N ASP A 36 0.29 38.75 1.00
CA ASP A 36 -0.44 39.97 0.61
C ASP A 36 -1.91 39.67 0.26
N ARG A 37 -2.26 38.39 0.05
CA ARG A 37 -3.60 37.90 -0.31
C ARG A 37 -4.20 37.01 0.77
N GLN A 38 -3.81 37.24 2.03
CA GLN A 38 -4.19 36.39 3.17
C GLN A 38 -5.72 36.29 3.36
N GLU A 39 -6.46 37.33 2.99
CA GLU A 39 -7.92 37.42 3.08
C GLU A 39 -8.70 36.40 2.24
N TYR A 40 -8.10 35.86 1.17
CA TYR A 40 -8.72 34.81 0.35
C TYR A 40 -8.55 33.41 0.94
N PHE A 41 -7.68 33.25 1.96
CA PHE A 41 -7.44 31.96 2.59
C PHE A 41 -8.37 31.78 3.79
N HIS A 42 -8.91 30.56 3.93
CA HIS A 42 -9.73 30.22 5.08
C HIS A 42 -8.87 29.99 6.32
N ILE A 43 -8.61 31.05 7.08
CA ILE A 43 -7.82 31.02 8.32
C ILE A 43 -8.76 31.18 9.52
N LYS A 44 -9.10 30.07 10.18
CA LYS A 44 -9.86 30.10 11.44
C LYS A 44 -8.97 30.46 12.62
N ASP A 45 -7.83 29.81 12.69
CA ASP A 45 -6.84 29.98 13.74
C ASP A 45 -5.47 30.15 13.08
N LYS A 46 -4.77 31.23 13.44
CA LYS A 46 -3.45 31.56 12.89
C LYS A 46 -2.39 30.57 13.36
N ASP A 47 -2.52 30.02 14.57
CA ASP A 47 -1.50 29.14 15.14
C ASP A 47 -1.54 27.73 14.55
N HIS A 48 -2.74 27.30 14.13
CA HIS A 48 -3.00 25.98 13.56
C HIS A 48 -3.17 25.97 12.04
N PHE A 49 -3.06 27.13 11.37
CA PHE A 49 -3.21 27.22 9.91
C PHE A 49 -2.20 26.36 9.16
N PHE A 50 -0.91 26.44 9.55
CA PHE A 50 0.13 25.58 9.00
C PHE A 50 0.28 24.33 9.85
N THR A 51 0.14 23.16 9.23
CA THR A 51 0.32 21.88 9.95
C THR A 51 1.76 21.75 10.47
N PRO A 52 1.98 20.99 11.56
CA PRO A 52 3.33 20.73 12.06
C PRO A 52 4.30 20.19 11.00
N ALA A 53 3.80 19.37 10.06
CA ALA A 53 4.56 18.88 8.91
C ALA A 53 4.98 20.02 7.96
N MET A 54 4.08 20.95 7.63
CA MET A 54 4.39 22.13 6.82
C MET A 54 5.39 23.04 7.52
N ARG A 55 5.21 23.30 8.82
CA ARG A 55 6.14 24.12 9.63
C ARG A 55 7.53 23.50 9.66
N SER A 56 7.63 22.18 9.84
CA SER A 56 8.90 21.45 9.80
C SER A 56 9.56 21.55 8.43
N ARG A 57 8.79 21.45 7.34
CA ARG A 57 9.27 21.64 5.97
C ARG A 57 9.79 23.06 5.74
N MET A 58 9.07 24.09 6.21
CA MET A 58 9.51 25.48 6.12
C MET A 58 10.81 25.72 6.90
N ALA A 59 10.90 25.21 8.13
CA ALA A 59 12.11 25.30 8.94
C ALA A 59 13.29 24.59 8.25
N PHE A 60 13.08 23.39 7.71
CA PHE A 60 14.11 22.68 6.96
C PHE A 60 14.56 23.44 5.70
N TYR A 61 13.63 24.05 4.97
CA TYR A 61 13.94 24.88 3.82
C TYR A 61 14.85 26.06 4.19
N ILE A 62 14.54 26.76 5.29
CA ILE A 62 15.37 27.85 5.82
C ILE A 62 16.76 27.33 6.19
N LEU A 63 16.85 26.23 6.95
CA LEU A 63 18.11 25.63 7.36
C LEU A 63 18.96 25.13 6.17
N SER A 64 18.30 24.66 5.11
CA SER A 64 18.96 24.24 3.87
C SER A 64 19.47 25.41 3.01
N SER A 65 18.86 26.58 3.16
CA SER A 65 19.22 27.80 2.40
C SER A 65 20.14 28.74 3.19
N ALA A 66 20.25 28.57 4.50
CA ALA A 66 21.04 29.44 5.36
C ALA A 66 22.54 29.39 5.01
N LEU A 67 23.14 30.58 4.90
CA LEU A 67 24.58 30.77 4.70
C LEU A 67 25.29 30.71 6.04
N TYR A 68 26.44 30.02 6.10
CA TYR A 68 27.25 29.95 7.33
C TYR A 68 28.68 30.43 7.15
N GLU A 69 29.22 30.44 5.92
CA GLU A 69 30.55 30.99 5.63
C GLU A 69 30.53 31.78 4.33
N ILE A 70 31.01 33.02 4.39
CA ILE A 70 31.22 33.89 3.23
C ILE A 70 32.70 34.26 3.24
N ARG A 71 33.51 33.60 2.40
CA ARG A 71 34.94 33.90 2.24
C ARG A 71 35.22 34.30 0.79
N GLY A 72 35.24 35.61 0.53
CA GLY A 72 35.37 36.16 -0.81
C GLY A 72 34.23 35.65 -1.73
N ASN A 73 34.58 34.95 -2.81
CA ASN A 73 33.62 34.35 -3.73
C ASN A 73 33.06 32.99 -3.27
N ILE A 74 33.62 32.38 -2.22
CA ILE A 74 33.16 31.08 -1.73
C ILE A 74 32.07 31.31 -0.70
N LYS A 75 30.85 30.94 -1.06
CA LYS A 75 29.69 30.90 -0.16
C LYS A 75 29.38 29.45 0.19
N LYS A 76 29.43 29.11 1.47
CA LYS A 76 28.95 27.81 1.96
C LYS A 76 27.59 27.98 2.60
N PHE A 77 26.67 27.11 2.23
CA PHE A 77 25.28 27.15 2.67
C PHE A 77 24.77 25.74 2.95
N GLY A 78 23.69 25.69 3.73
CA GLY A 78 22.88 24.51 3.94
C GLY A 78 23.36 23.59 5.06
N ILE A 79 22.39 23.11 5.83
CA ILE A 79 22.60 22.18 6.94
C ILE A 79 23.16 20.81 6.51
N ASN A 80 22.81 20.33 5.31
CA ASN A 80 23.26 19.01 4.84
C ASN A 80 24.79 18.91 4.79
N LYS A 81 25.46 19.96 4.31
CA LYS A 81 26.93 19.98 4.25
C LYS A 81 27.58 19.96 5.65
N LEU A 82 26.93 20.56 6.64
CA LEU A 82 27.39 20.56 8.03
C LEU A 82 27.18 19.20 8.71
N LEU A 83 26.16 18.44 8.30
CA LEU A 83 25.96 17.05 8.70
C LEU A 83 27.03 16.15 8.07
N ASP A 84 27.25 16.29 6.76
CA ASP A 84 28.24 15.50 6.01
C ASP A 84 29.68 15.75 6.51
N SER A 85 29.99 16.98 6.95
CA SER A 85 31.30 17.31 7.53
C SER A 85 31.43 16.93 9.00
N GLY A 86 30.41 16.34 9.62
CA GLY A 86 30.41 15.92 11.03
C GLY A 86 30.37 17.06 12.06
N VAL A 87 30.04 18.29 11.63
CA VAL A 87 29.84 19.43 12.56
C VAL A 87 28.56 19.24 13.35
N TYR A 88 27.49 18.81 12.68
CA TYR A 88 26.25 18.37 13.33
C TYR A 88 26.13 16.84 13.27
N LYS A 89 25.62 16.25 14.36
CA LYS A 89 25.41 14.79 14.44
C LYS A 89 24.13 14.34 13.72
N ALA A 90 23.05 15.10 13.84
CA ALA A 90 21.75 14.78 13.27
C ALA A 90 20.86 16.02 13.19
N ALA A 91 19.92 16.03 12.25
CA ALA A 91 18.84 17.01 12.17
C ALA A 91 17.55 16.29 11.77
N TYR A 92 16.50 16.41 12.61
CA TYR A 92 15.22 15.75 12.38
C TYR A 92 14.07 16.54 13.03
N PRO A 93 12.85 16.50 12.46
CA PRO A 93 11.67 17.03 13.12
C PRO A 93 11.26 16.13 14.28
N LEU A 94 10.61 16.72 15.28
CA LEU A 94 10.05 15.98 16.41
C LEU A 94 8.63 15.50 16.10
N HIS A 95 8.28 14.34 16.64
CA HIS A 95 6.91 13.87 16.68
C HIS A 95 6.14 14.55 17.81
N ASP A 96 4.83 14.66 17.66
CA ASP A 96 3.87 15.19 18.63
C ASP A 96 3.78 14.36 19.91
N CYS A 97 3.78 13.02 19.82
CA CYS A 97 3.69 12.15 20.99
C CYS A 97 4.33 10.76 20.75
N ARG A 98 4.30 9.91 21.79
CA ARG A 98 4.58 8.48 21.67
C ARG A 98 3.42 7.77 20.99
N PHE A 99 3.69 6.70 20.25
CA PHE A 99 2.67 5.99 19.47
C PHE A 99 1.72 5.12 20.30
N ASN A 100 2.11 4.75 21.53
CA ASN A 100 1.39 3.81 22.39
C ASN A 100 0.80 4.43 23.66
N VAL A 101 1.20 5.66 24.01
CA VAL A 101 0.79 6.34 25.23
C VAL A 101 0.24 7.71 24.88
N ARG A 102 -0.88 8.09 25.50
CA ARG A 102 -1.48 9.42 25.34
C ARG A 102 -0.61 10.47 26.04
N SER A 103 -0.29 11.55 25.33
CA SER A 103 0.39 12.70 25.91
C SER A 103 -0.48 13.35 26.97
N GLN A 104 0.15 13.81 28.06
CA GLN A 104 -0.48 14.58 29.13
C GLN A 104 -0.36 16.10 28.90
N GLU A 105 0.39 16.51 27.87
CA GLU A 105 0.58 17.93 27.54
C GLU A 105 -0.73 18.56 27.06
N GLU A 106 -1.08 19.70 27.65
CA GLU A 106 -2.23 20.49 27.24
C GLU A 106 -2.05 21.00 25.80
N GLY A 107 -3.04 20.76 24.94
CA GLY A 107 -3.02 21.18 23.54
C GLY A 107 -2.33 20.20 22.57
N CYS A 108 -1.77 19.08 23.03
CA CYS A 108 -1.22 18.06 22.11
C CYS A 108 -2.35 17.27 21.41
N PRO A 109 -2.43 17.25 20.07
CA PRO A 109 -3.52 16.58 19.35
C PRO A 109 -3.41 15.05 19.37
N ASN A 110 -2.26 14.47 19.74
CA ASN A 110 -2.01 13.03 19.79
C ASN A 110 -2.28 12.31 18.44
N GLU A 111 -1.95 12.95 17.32
CA GLU A 111 -2.20 12.43 15.97
C GLU A 111 -1.43 11.12 15.72
N ARG A 112 -0.23 10.97 16.26
CA ARG A 112 0.54 9.71 16.12
C ARG A 112 -0.12 8.52 16.80
N LEU A 113 -0.66 8.72 18.01
CA LEU A 113 -1.38 7.68 18.73
C LEU A 113 -2.67 7.30 17.99
N LEU A 114 -3.37 8.29 17.43
CA LEU A 114 -4.57 8.06 16.63
C LEU A 114 -4.25 7.26 15.36
N LEU A 115 -3.21 7.65 14.61
CA LEU A 115 -2.71 6.94 13.43
C LEU A 115 -2.31 5.50 13.76
N PHE A 116 -1.67 5.27 14.90
CA PHE A 116 -1.35 3.92 15.35
C PHE A 116 -2.64 3.11 15.62
N LYS A 117 -3.58 3.66 16.37
CA LYS A 117 -4.81 2.97 16.79
C LYS A 117 -5.79 2.67 15.66
N GLU A 118 -5.88 3.53 14.64
CA GLU A 118 -6.87 3.37 13.56
C GLU A 118 -6.27 2.85 12.25
N TRP A 119 -4.95 2.91 12.05
CA TRP A 119 -4.32 2.55 10.78
C TRP A 119 -3.09 1.64 10.93
N ALA A 120 -2.01 2.09 11.57
CA ALA A 120 -0.71 1.38 11.55
C ALA A 120 -0.63 0.12 12.45
N HIS A 121 -1.72 -0.24 13.15
CA HIS A 121 -1.77 -1.44 13.98
C HIS A 121 -2.23 -2.65 13.14
N PRO A 122 -1.56 -3.82 13.22
CA PRO A 122 -1.90 -5.00 12.40
C PRO A 122 -3.37 -5.45 12.50
N LYS A 123 -4.00 -5.25 13.66
CA LYS A 123 -5.45 -5.48 13.87
C LYS A 123 -6.36 -4.71 12.90
N ASN A 124 -5.92 -3.58 12.33
CA ASN A 124 -6.72 -2.74 11.44
C ASN A 124 -6.45 -2.98 9.95
N PHE A 125 -5.80 -4.10 9.57
CA PHE A 125 -5.44 -4.37 8.17
C PHE A 125 -6.64 -4.35 7.19
N TYR A 126 -7.84 -4.65 7.69
CA TYR A 126 -9.07 -4.68 6.90
C TYR A 126 -9.72 -3.30 6.74
N LYS A 127 -9.28 -2.28 7.51
CA LYS A 127 -9.85 -0.94 7.43
C LYS A 127 -9.27 -0.16 6.24
N VAL A 128 -10.06 0.74 5.69
CA VAL A 128 -9.66 1.73 4.69
C VAL A 128 -8.65 2.68 5.32
N GLN A 129 -7.63 3.04 4.54
CA GLN A 129 -6.56 3.93 5.00
C GLN A 129 -7.07 5.37 5.16
N PRO A 130 -6.85 6.04 6.31
CA PRO A 130 -7.19 7.45 6.50
C PRO A 130 -6.15 8.36 5.82
N LEU A 131 -6.21 8.45 4.49
CA LEU A 131 -5.19 9.11 3.66
C LEU A 131 -4.99 10.59 4.01
N ASP A 132 -6.05 11.32 4.34
CA ASP A 132 -5.95 12.74 4.71
C ASP A 132 -5.17 12.93 6.01
N LEU A 133 -5.41 12.08 7.01
CA LEU A 133 -4.68 12.13 8.28
C LEU A 133 -3.20 11.75 8.09
N ILE A 134 -2.92 10.75 7.25
CA ILE A 134 -1.55 10.35 6.90
C ILE A 134 -0.83 11.50 6.18
N ARG A 135 -1.50 12.13 5.20
CA ARG A 135 -1.01 13.28 4.44
C ARG A 135 -0.76 14.49 5.34
N LYS A 136 -1.68 14.78 6.26
CA LYS A 136 -1.56 15.88 7.23
C LYS A 136 -0.35 15.69 8.16
N TYR A 137 -0.12 14.47 8.65
CA TYR A 137 0.92 14.16 9.62
C TYR A 137 2.31 13.99 8.99
N PHE A 138 2.41 13.24 7.90
CA PHE A 138 3.68 12.90 7.25
C PHE A 138 4.01 13.76 6.03
N GLY A 139 3.03 14.46 5.47
CA GLY A 139 3.15 15.23 4.25
C GLY A 139 2.80 14.45 2.99
N GLU A 140 2.75 15.20 1.88
CA GLU A 140 2.26 14.73 0.57
C GLU A 140 3.02 13.52 0.01
N LYS A 141 4.36 13.49 0.15
CA LYS A 141 5.20 12.42 -0.40
C LYS A 141 4.87 11.04 0.21
N ILE A 142 4.57 11.01 1.51
CA ILE A 142 4.23 9.77 2.21
C ILE A 142 2.75 9.46 2.01
N GLY A 143 1.88 10.48 1.96
CA GLY A 143 0.47 10.34 1.60
C GLY A 143 0.27 9.65 0.25
N ILE A 144 0.96 10.12 -0.80
CA ILE A 144 0.83 9.54 -2.15
C ILE A 144 1.34 8.10 -2.23
N TYR A 145 2.39 7.76 -1.48
CA TYR A 145 2.90 6.39 -1.40
C TYR A 145 1.83 5.44 -0.88
N PHE A 146 1.16 5.78 0.22
CA PHE A 146 0.11 4.94 0.80
C PHE A 146 -1.18 4.95 -0.02
N ALA A 147 -1.52 6.07 -0.66
CA ALA A 147 -2.63 6.14 -1.60
C ALA A 147 -2.42 5.17 -2.78
N TRP A 148 -1.22 5.17 -3.37
CA TRP A 148 -0.87 4.27 -4.46
C TRP A 148 -0.82 2.81 -4.01
N LEU A 149 -0.24 2.52 -2.84
CA LEU A 149 -0.21 1.16 -2.27
C LEU A 149 -1.63 0.62 -2.05
N GLY A 150 -2.53 1.46 -1.53
CA GLY A 150 -3.94 1.10 -1.33
C GLY A 150 -4.64 0.81 -2.65
N PHE A 151 -4.49 1.70 -3.62
CA PHE A 151 -5.03 1.50 -4.98
C PHE A 151 -4.52 0.21 -5.62
N TYR A 152 -3.21 -0.02 -5.58
CA TYR A 152 -2.56 -1.20 -6.15
C TYR A 152 -3.06 -2.48 -5.49
N THR A 153 -3.16 -2.51 -4.16
CA THR A 153 -3.68 -3.67 -3.42
C THR A 153 -5.13 -3.96 -3.77
N PHE A 154 -5.95 -2.93 -3.94
CA PHE A 154 -7.34 -3.09 -4.37
C PHE A 154 -7.44 -3.66 -5.78
N MET A 155 -6.64 -3.17 -6.73
CA MET A 155 -6.62 -3.70 -8.10
C MET A 155 -6.10 -5.14 -8.13
N LEU A 156 -5.10 -5.48 -7.31
CA LEU A 156 -4.65 -6.86 -7.13
C LEU A 156 -5.74 -7.75 -6.54
N ALA A 157 -6.56 -7.25 -5.61
CA ALA A 157 -7.67 -8.03 -5.06
C ALA A 157 -8.71 -8.37 -6.15
N LEU A 158 -9.03 -7.42 -7.04
CA LEU A 158 -9.91 -7.68 -8.18
C LEU A 158 -9.29 -8.72 -9.13
N ALA A 159 -8.02 -8.58 -9.49
CA ALA A 159 -7.31 -9.55 -10.31
C ALA A 159 -7.25 -10.94 -9.65
N ALA A 160 -7.05 -11.01 -8.33
CA ALA A 160 -7.02 -12.25 -7.57
C ALA A 160 -8.39 -12.95 -7.56
N VAL A 161 -9.50 -12.21 -7.47
CA VAL A 161 -10.85 -12.79 -7.55
C VAL A 161 -11.09 -13.45 -8.91
N VAL A 162 -10.73 -12.77 -10.00
CA VAL A 162 -10.83 -13.33 -11.36
C VAL A 162 -9.90 -14.54 -11.52
N GLY A 163 -8.65 -14.43 -11.08
CA GLY A 163 -7.67 -15.51 -11.12
C GLY A 163 -8.09 -16.75 -10.33
N LEU A 164 -8.67 -16.57 -9.13
CA LEU A 164 -9.26 -17.66 -8.36
C LEU A 164 -10.45 -18.29 -9.09
N GLY A 165 -11.28 -17.49 -9.75
CA GLY A 165 -12.35 -17.97 -10.61
C GLY A 165 -11.85 -18.89 -11.73
N CYS A 166 -10.80 -18.47 -12.44
CA CYS A 166 -10.15 -19.28 -13.48
C CYS A 166 -9.49 -20.55 -12.92
N PHE A 167 -8.88 -20.46 -11.73
CA PHE A 167 -8.32 -21.63 -11.04
C PHE A 167 -9.40 -22.66 -10.68
N PHE A 168 -10.53 -22.23 -10.11
CA PHE A 168 -11.64 -23.13 -9.79
C PHE A 168 -12.27 -23.74 -11.04
N PHE A 169 -12.32 -22.99 -12.15
CA PHE A 169 -12.73 -23.53 -13.45
C PHE A 169 -11.78 -24.64 -13.92
N GLY A 170 -10.47 -24.41 -13.90
CA GLY A 170 -9.46 -25.42 -14.23
C GLY A 170 -9.53 -26.66 -13.34
N TYR A 171 -9.71 -26.45 -12.02
CA TYR A 171 -9.86 -27.54 -11.05
C TYR A 171 -11.07 -28.43 -11.36
N ARG A 172 -12.21 -27.85 -11.76
CA ARG A 172 -13.38 -28.63 -12.20
C ARG A 172 -13.14 -29.37 -13.51
N ASN A 173 -12.36 -28.80 -14.44
CA ASN A 173 -12.12 -29.38 -15.76
C ASN A 173 -11.00 -30.45 -15.78
N GLN A 174 -10.24 -30.61 -14.69
CA GLN A 174 -9.15 -31.59 -14.60
C GLN A 174 -9.62 -33.03 -14.85
N GLU A 175 -10.76 -33.42 -14.27
CA GLU A 175 -11.30 -34.78 -14.36
C GLU A 175 -12.12 -35.03 -15.65
N THR A 176 -12.39 -33.99 -16.45
CA THR A 176 -13.09 -34.10 -17.74
C THR A 176 -12.16 -34.07 -18.94
N SER A 177 -10.95 -33.56 -18.77
CA SER A 177 -9.95 -33.40 -19.85
C SER A 177 -9.57 -34.75 -20.47
N THR A 178 -9.64 -34.85 -21.79
CA THR A 178 -9.31 -36.08 -22.54
C THR A 178 -7.82 -36.41 -22.43
N TRP A 179 -6.96 -35.39 -22.58
CA TRP A 179 -5.51 -35.54 -22.49
C TRP A 179 -5.03 -36.08 -21.13
N SER A 180 -5.53 -35.55 -20.02
CA SER A 180 -5.15 -36.04 -18.69
C SER A 180 -5.60 -37.50 -18.48
N LYS A 181 -6.76 -37.88 -19.01
CA LYS A 181 -7.24 -39.26 -18.99
C LYS A 181 -6.35 -40.19 -19.81
N GLU A 182 -5.96 -39.81 -21.02
CA GLU A 182 -5.09 -40.61 -21.88
C GLU A 182 -3.71 -40.86 -21.24
N VAL A 183 -3.13 -39.85 -20.59
CA VAL A 183 -1.86 -40.01 -19.86
C VAL A 183 -2.00 -40.93 -18.65
N CYS A 184 -3.11 -40.81 -17.91
CA CYS A 184 -3.35 -41.59 -16.70
C CYS A 184 -3.88 -43.01 -16.96
N ASP A 185 -4.33 -43.31 -18.18
CA ASP A 185 -4.88 -44.62 -18.54
C ASP A 185 -3.75 -45.67 -18.63
N PRO A 186 -3.79 -46.76 -17.85
CA PRO A 186 -2.79 -47.82 -17.92
C PRO A 186 -2.75 -48.53 -19.29
N GLU A 187 -3.85 -48.55 -20.05
CA GLU A 187 -3.90 -49.20 -21.36
C GLU A 187 -3.34 -48.32 -22.49
N ILE A 188 -3.29 -47.00 -22.29
CA ILE A 188 -2.77 -46.02 -23.24
C ILE A 188 -1.43 -45.46 -22.73
N GLY A 189 -1.46 -44.55 -21.75
CA GLY A 189 -0.27 -43.94 -21.15
C GLY A 189 0.65 -44.94 -20.45
N GLY A 190 0.12 -46.07 -19.98
CA GLY A 190 0.93 -47.16 -19.43
C GLY A 190 1.67 -48.01 -20.46
N LYS A 191 1.35 -47.91 -21.77
CA LYS A 191 2.07 -48.63 -22.85
C LYS A 191 3.07 -47.76 -23.60
N ILE A 192 3.05 -46.44 -23.37
CA ILE A 192 3.95 -45.49 -24.03
C ILE A 192 5.25 -45.36 -23.21
N VAL A 193 6.34 -45.88 -23.77
CA VAL A 193 7.69 -45.79 -23.20
C VAL A 193 8.35 -44.50 -23.66
N MET A 194 8.77 -43.67 -22.70
CA MET A 194 9.45 -42.40 -22.93
C MET A 194 10.96 -42.58 -22.88
N CYS A 195 11.66 -41.82 -23.73
CA CYS A 195 13.13 -41.81 -23.76
C CYS A 195 13.71 -41.26 -22.45
N PRO A 196 14.88 -41.76 -22.03
CA PRO A 196 15.62 -41.17 -20.92
C PRO A 196 16.04 -39.74 -21.26
N GLN A 197 16.01 -38.85 -20.27
CA GLN A 197 16.42 -37.45 -20.41
C GLN A 197 17.93 -37.25 -20.21
N CYS A 198 18.66 -38.29 -19.79
CA CYS A 198 20.09 -38.26 -19.54
C CYS A 198 20.77 -39.57 -19.95
N ASP A 199 22.08 -39.53 -20.20
CA ASP A 199 22.86 -40.68 -20.72
C ASP A 199 22.87 -41.90 -19.78
N LEU A 200 22.67 -41.70 -18.46
CA LEU A 200 22.63 -42.75 -17.44
C LEU A 200 21.22 -42.97 -16.85
N CYS A 201 20.19 -42.42 -17.48
CA CYS A 201 18.80 -42.53 -17.01
C CYS A 201 18.12 -43.77 -17.62
N THR A 202 17.18 -44.36 -16.88
CA THR A 202 16.34 -45.46 -17.41
C THR A 202 15.18 -44.91 -18.22
N TYR A 203 14.67 -45.74 -19.14
CA TYR A 203 13.36 -45.52 -19.76
C TYR A 203 12.27 -45.46 -18.68
N TRP A 204 11.23 -44.67 -18.95
CA TRP A 204 10.12 -44.46 -18.02
C TRP A 204 8.78 -44.47 -18.77
N MET A 205 7.70 -44.76 -18.07
CA MET A 205 6.36 -44.88 -18.66
C MET A 205 5.61 -43.56 -18.57
N LEU A 206 4.90 -43.16 -19.62
CA LEU A 206 4.18 -41.88 -19.64
C LEU A 206 3.19 -41.72 -18.47
N ASN A 207 2.54 -42.81 -18.04
CA ASN A 207 1.62 -42.81 -16.88
C ASN A 207 2.29 -42.38 -15.55
N SER A 208 3.62 -42.47 -15.41
CA SER A 208 4.30 -41.95 -14.22
C SER A 208 4.17 -40.42 -14.08
N THR A 209 3.74 -39.72 -15.13
CA THR A 209 3.46 -38.26 -15.13
C THR A 209 1.98 -37.93 -14.99
N CYS A 210 1.12 -38.88 -14.63
CA CYS A 210 -0.33 -38.67 -14.47
C CYS A 210 -0.66 -37.49 -13.53
N ASP A 211 -0.10 -37.46 -12.32
CA ASP A 211 -0.38 -36.38 -11.35
C ASP A 211 0.10 -35.01 -11.83
N THR A 212 1.24 -34.97 -12.52
CA THR A 212 1.74 -33.72 -13.11
C THR A 212 0.86 -33.26 -14.25
N SER A 213 0.39 -34.17 -15.11
CA SER A 213 -0.53 -33.88 -16.22
C SER A 213 -1.88 -33.40 -15.74
N LYS A 214 -2.42 -33.98 -14.66
CA LYS A 214 -3.63 -33.49 -13.98
C LYS A 214 -3.45 -32.05 -13.47
N LYS A 215 -2.35 -31.75 -12.79
CA LYS A 215 -2.04 -30.38 -12.34
C LYS A 215 -1.87 -29.41 -13.50
N LEU A 216 -1.24 -29.85 -14.60
CA LEU A 216 -1.07 -29.03 -15.80
C LEU A 216 -2.42 -28.61 -16.40
N CYS A 217 -3.43 -29.49 -16.43
CA CYS A 217 -4.78 -29.11 -16.87
C CYS A 217 -5.44 -28.01 -16.02
N ILE A 218 -5.04 -27.84 -14.75
CA ILE A 218 -5.51 -26.72 -13.93
C ILE A 218 -4.90 -25.39 -14.39
N PHE A 219 -3.63 -25.38 -14.81
CA PHE A 219 -2.90 -24.17 -15.19
C PHE A 219 -3.00 -23.84 -16.68
N ASP A 220 -3.13 -24.84 -17.52
CA ASP A 220 -3.24 -24.73 -18.97
C ASP A 220 -4.68 -25.03 -19.40
N ASN A 221 -5.53 -24.02 -19.31
CA ASN A 221 -6.93 -24.12 -19.70
C ASN A 221 -7.42 -22.80 -20.34
N PHE A 222 -8.59 -22.84 -21.00
CA PHE A 222 -9.15 -21.64 -21.64
C PHE A 222 -9.36 -20.46 -20.68
N GLY A 223 -9.62 -20.72 -19.40
CA GLY A 223 -9.76 -19.68 -18.37
C GLY A 223 -8.45 -18.97 -18.05
N THR A 224 -7.30 -19.65 -18.10
CA THR A 224 -6.00 -18.97 -17.95
C THR A 224 -5.62 -18.16 -19.19
N LEU A 225 -6.04 -18.59 -20.37
CA LEU A 225 -5.95 -17.78 -21.60
C LEU A 225 -6.80 -16.51 -21.49
N VAL A 226 -8.04 -16.60 -21.02
CA VAL A 226 -8.92 -15.43 -20.78
C VAL A 226 -8.35 -14.51 -19.70
N PHE A 227 -7.72 -15.05 -18.66
CA PHE A 227 -7.11 -14.25 -17.60
C PHE A 227 -5.84 -13.51 -18.03
N ALA A 228 -5.13 -14.02 -19.04
CA ALA A 228 -3.90 -13.42 -19.54
C ALA A 228 -4.14 -12.22 -20.50
N VAL A 229 -5.33 -12.14 -21.11
CA VAL A 229 -5.77 -11.04 -21.98
C VAL A 229 -6.34 -9.91 -21.13
#